data_AF-A0A5J4WZ23-F1
#
_entry.id   AF-A0A5J4WZ23-F1
#
_cell.length_a   1.000
_cell.length_b   1.000
_cell.length_c   1.000
_cell.angle_alpha   90.00
_cell.angle_beta   90.00
_cell.angle_gamma   90.00
#
_symmetry.space_group_name_H-M   'P 1'
#
loop_
_entity.id
_entity.type
_entity.pdbx_description
1 polymer ?
#
loop_
_entity_poly.entity_id
_entity_poly.type
_entity_poly.pdbx_seq_one_letter_code
_entity_poly.pdbx_strand_id
1 'polypeptide(L)'
;MQSGVSSMTAVGPVDYQPFLPCKEHIKDEGEVGNIHTFTNLTEEKTTISFDPAIKNGIVKFELLNNKALLGIGIVEDTVTQYGKDEGPDAKVMNKIIQFSSLGLLIHIEAYTQNVEMFKEGDRIAMELNMDSNPRTLTFFINDKEQKVYVSNLPKAVRFWAFLYQENSSFKILSFDRIPKPTAKHSFGSKELKWEVNWLKENIKALGIDSDSDSDSYE
;
A
#
# COMPACT_ATOMS: atom_id res chain seq x y z
N MET A 1 -3.41 17.23 37.86
CA MET A 1 -3.78 16.55 36.60
C MET A 1 -2.49 16.04 36.00
N GLN A 2 -2.30 14.72 35.93
CA GLN A 2 -1.06 14.11 35.44
C GLN A 2 -0.91 14.35 33.94
N SER A 3 0.23 14.91 33.57
CA SER A 3 0.73 15.03 32.21
C SER A 3 0.88 13.64 31.59
N GLY A 4 0.08 13.36 30.57
CA GLY A 4 0.22 12.15 29.76
C GLY A 4 1.56 12.19 29.03
N VAL A 5 2.44 11.25 29.38
CA VAL A 5 3.66 10.98 28.62
C VAL A 5 3.22 10.43 27.27
N SER A 6 3.33 11.24 26.21
CA SER A 6 3.27 10.74 24.85
C SER A 6 4.51 9.86 24.67
N SER A 7 4.33 8.55 24.55
CA SER A 7 5.44 7.65 24.23
C SER A 7 5.92 8.04 22.82
N MET A 8 7.04 8.75 22.73
CA MET A 8 7.69 8.94 21.44
C MET A 8 8.03 7.55 20.91
N THR A 9 7.37 7.14 19.83
CA THR A 9 7.72 5.90 19.16
C THR A 9 9.17 6.01 18.69
N ALA A 10 10.00 5.02 19.02
CA ALA A 10 11.41 5.05 18.69
C ALA A 10 11.61 5.17 17.17
N VAL A 11 12.50 6.08 16.76
CA VAL A 11 12.95 6.24 15.36
C VAL A 11 13.98 5.15 15.06
N GLY A 12 13.95 4.60 13.85
CA GLY A 12 14.85 3.54 13.40
C GLY A 12 14.09 2.35 12.80
N PRO A 13 14.79 1.20 12.65
CA PRO A 13 14.21 0.01 12.03
C PRO A 13 12.96 -0.49 12.75
N VAL A 14 12.00 -0.95 11.97
CA VAL A 14 10.83 -1.69 12.43
C VAL A 14 11.14 -3.16 12.29
N ASP A 15 11.22 -3.89 13.41
CA ASP A 15 11.23 -5.35 13.35
C ASP A 15 9.93 -5.83 12.70
N TYR A 16 10.05 -6.69 11.68
CA TYR A 16 8.89 -7.19 10.96
C TYR A 16 8.94 -8.70 10.75
N GLN A 17 7.76 -9.29 10.58
CA GLN A 17 7.58 -10.68 10.23
C GLN A 17 6.75 -10.78 8.94
N PRO A 18 7.28 -11.35 7.85
CA PRO A 18 6.47 -11.64 6.67
C PRO A 18 5.50 -12.78 6.97
N PHE A 19 4.25 -12.59 6.52
CA PHE A 19 3.28 -13.67 6.40
C PHE A 19 3.38 -14.27 5.00
N LEU A 20 3.78 -15.54 4.92
CA LEU A 20 3.95 -16.29 3.67
C LEU A 20 2.76 -17.24 3.49
N PRO A 21 1.87 -17.02 2.50
CA PRO A 21 0.68 -17.85 2.32
C PRO A 21 0.99 -19.33 2.02
N CYS A 22 2.09 -19.59 1.31
CA CYS A 22 2.64 -20.92 1.05
C CYS A 22 4.17 -20.83 1.04
N LYS A 23 4.84 -21.37 2.06
CA LYS A 23 6.30 -21.22 2.22
C LYS A 23 7.07 -21.92 1.12
N GLU A 24 6.53 -23.01 0.59
CA GLU A 24 7.13 -23.80 -0.49
C GLU A 24 7.13 -23.05 -1.82
N HIS A 25 6.25 -22.06 -1.99
CA HIS A 25 6.11 -21.29 -3.22
C HIS A 25 6.95 -20.01 -3.21
N ILE A 26 7.59 -19.70 -2.08
CA ILE A 26 8.31 -18.46 -1.89
C ILE A 26 9.72 -18.79 -1.43
N LYS A 27 10.70 -18.39 -2.24
CA LYS A 27 12.08 -18.32 -1.77
C LYS A 27 12.23 -17.04 -0.95
N ASP A 28 12.22 -17.22 0.37
CA ASP A 28 12.66 -16.25 1.35
C ASP A 28 14.18 -16.45 1.55
N GLU A 29 14.97 -15.49 1.07
CA GLU A 29 16.44 -15.54 1.17
C GLU A 29 16.96 -15.04 2.53
N GLY A 30 16.06 -14.66 3.44
CA GLY A 30 16.39 -13.99 4.69
C GLY A 30 17.00 -12.60 4.46
N GLU A 31 17.52 -12.04 5.54
CA GLU A 31 18.23 -10.77 5.50
C GLU A 31 19.73 -11.00 5.23
N VAL A 32 20.20 -10.50 4.08
CA VAL A 32 21.63 -10.45 3.74
C VAL A 32 22.06 -8.99 3.86
N GLY A 33 22.65 -8.64 5.00
CA GLY A 33 22.84 -7.23 5.37
C GLY A 33 21.50 -6.60 5.75
N ASN A 34 21.17 -5.44 5.16
CA ASN A 34 19.89 -4.75 5.38
C ASN A 34 18.86 -5.04 4.26
N ILE A 35 19.08 -6.09 3.47
CA ILE A 35 18.26 -6.40 2.29
C ILE A 35 17.61 -7.77 2.49
N HIS A 36 16.28 -7.80 2.38
CA HIS A 36 15.47 -9.02 2.48
C HIS A 36 14.80 -9.29 1.12
N THR A 37 15.11 -10.42 0.48
CA THR A 37 14.60 -10.77 -0.86
C THR A 37 13.50 -11.82 -0.79
N PHE A 38 12.40 -11.57 -1.51
CA PHE A 38 11.34 -12.55 -1.74
C PHE A 38 11.22 -12.84 -3.23
N THR A 39 11.22 -14.13 -3.59
CA THR A 39 11.03 -14.59 -4.98
C THR A 39 9.89 -15.60 -5.04
N ASN A 40 8.93 -15.38 -5.94
CA ASN A 40 7.89 -16.36 -6.24
C ASN A 40 8.49 -17.51 -7.07
N LEU A 41 8.25 -18.75 -6.67
CA LEU A 41 8.77 -19.95 -7.31
C LEU A 41 7.75 -20.64 -8.22
N THR A 42 6.53 -20.09 -8.30
CA THR A 42 5.43 -20.65 -9.09
C THR A 42 4.74 -19.57 -9.91
N GLU A 43 3.79 -19.95 -10.76
CA GLU A 43 2.87 -19.04 -11.46
C GLU A 43 1.57 -18.80 -10.66
N GLU A 44 1.60 -18.97 -9.33
CA GLU A 44 0.44 -18.68 -8.46
C GLU A 44 0.50 -17.26 -7.90
N LYS A 45 -0.69 -16.69 -7.64
CA LYS A 45 -0.82 -15.39 -6.98
C LYS A 45 -0.28 -15.46 -5.56
N THR A 46 0.66 -14.55 -5.25
CA THR A 46 1.33 -14.51 -3.97
C THR A 46 1.29 -13.10 -3.40
N THR A 47 0.48 -12.90 -2.36
CA THR A 47 0.42 -11.64 -1.60
C THR A 47 1.08 -11.82 -0.24
N ILE A 48 2.21 -11.14 -0.02
CA ILE A 48 2.96 -11.17 1.24
C ILE A 48 2.60 -9.93 2.03
N SER A 49 2.10 -10.11 3.24
CA SER A 49 1.82 -9.04 4.20
C SER A 49 2.87 -9.02 5.32
N PHE A 50 3.06 -7.87 5.95
CA PHE A 50 4.10 -7.68 6.96
C PHE A 50 3.49 -7.23 8.28
N ASP A 51 3.74 -8.02 9.33
CA ASP A 51 3.50 -7.63 10.71
C ASP A 51 4.72 -6.89 11.28
N PRO A 52 4.55 -5.95 12.22
CA PRO A 52 3.30 -5.60 12.87
C PRO A 52 2.44 -4.64 12.03
N ALA A 53 1.13 -4.64 12.29
CA ALA A 53 0.28 -3.54 11.86
C ALA A 53 0.77 -2.20 12.46
N ILE A 54 0.86 -1.18 11.62
CA ILE A 54 1.29 0.15 11.99
C ILE A 54 0.09 0.94 12.54
N LYS A 55 0.22 1.45 13.76
CA LYS A 55 -0.87 2.11 14.51
C LYS A 55 -0.60 3.57 14.86
N ASN A 56 0.66 3.98 14.81
CA ASN A 56 1.15 5.31 15.18
C ASN A 56 2.53 5.53 14.54
N GLY A 57 3.03 6.74 14.64
CA GLY A 57 4.30 7.17 14.11
C GLY A 57 4.25 7.43 12.62
N ILE A 58 5.41 7.83 12.10
CA ILE A 58 5.65 8.00 10.68
C ILE A 58 6.55 6.87 10.24
N VAL A 59 6.09 6.09 9.28
CA VAL A 59 6.73 4.83 8.86
C VAL A 59 6.94 4.85 7.36
N LYS A 60 8.16 4.57 6.92
CA LYS A 60 8.52 4.47 5.51
C LYS A 60 8.98 3.05 5.20
N PHE A 61 8.30 2.41 4.26
CA PHE A 61 8.61 1.06 3.79
C PHE A 61 9.06 1.14 2.34
N GLU A 62 10.33 0.81 2.08
CA GLU A 62 10.97 0.94 0.77
C GLU A 62 11.32 -0.43 0.18
N LEU A 63 10.93 -0.61 -1.08
CA LEU A 63 11.04 -1.84 -1.84
C LEU A 63 11.79 -1.57 -3.15
N LEU A 64 12.62 -2.52 -3.58
CA LEU A 64 13.11 -2.59 -4.96
C LEU A 64 12.23 -3.55 -5.75
N ASN A 65 11.69 -3.10 -6.88
CA ASN A 65 11.16 -4.02 -7.88
C ASN A 65 12.33 -4.75 -8.54
N ASN A 66 12.70 -5.91 -8.01
CA ASN A 66 13.83 -6.68 -8.52
C ASN A 66 13.49 -7.40 -9.83
N LYS A 67 12.25 -7.90 -9.97
CA LYS A 67 11.71 -8.46 -11.20
C LYS A 67 10.19 -8.58 -11.13
N ALA A 68 9.46 -7.95 -12.05
CA ALA A 68 8.02 -8.13 -12.23
C ALA A 68 7.15 -8.04 -10.94
N LEU A 69 7.49 -7.16 -9.99
CA LEU A 69 6.61 -6.82 -8.87
C LEU A 69 5.34 -6.17 -9.42
N LEU A 70 4.17 -6.75 -9.16
CA LEU A 70 2.92 -6.31 -9.79
C LEU A 70 2.17 -5.24 -9.01
N GLY A 71 2.30 -5.23 -7.69
CA GLY A 71 1.67 -4.22 -6.86
C GLY A 71 2.15 -4.25 -5.43
N ILE A 72 1.93 -3.13 -4.74
CA ILE A 72 2.20 -2.94 -3.33
C ILE A 72 1.02 -2.20 -2.69
N GLY A 73 0.93 -2.22 -1.38
CA GLY A 73 -0.12 -1.43 -0.74
C GLY A 73 -0.23 -1.63 0.75
N ILE A 74 -1.42 -1.26 1.24
CA ILE A 74 -1.81 -1.48 2.63
C ILE A 74 -3.14 -2.20 2.73
N VAL A 75 -3.35 -2.87 3.86
CA VAL A 75 -4.60 -3.53 4.23
C VAL A 75 -4.95 -3.19 5.67
N GLU A 76 -6.24 -2.99 5.97
CA GLU A 76 -6.72 -2.73 7.33
C GLU A 76 -6.43 -3.90 8.27
N ASP A 77 -5.98 -3.62 9.50
CA ASP A 77 -5.51 -4.62 10.49
C ASP A 77 -6.54 -5.71 10.82
N THR A 78 -7.84 -5.43 10.65
CA THR A 78 -8.94 -6.38 10.91
C THR A 78 -9.09 -7.47 9.85
N VAL A 79 -8.44 -7.32 8.70
CA VAL A 79 -8.55 -8.28 7.59
C VAL A 79 -7.64 -9.48 7.87
N THR A 80 -8.17 -10.68 7.64
CA THR A 80 -7.39 -11.92 7.75
C THR A 80 -6.27 -11.96 6.71
N GLN A 81 -5.19 -12.66 7.04
CA GLN A 81 -4.06 -12.83 6.14
C GLN A 81 -4.46 -13.51 4.82
N TYR A 82 -3.63 -13.35 3.78
CA TYR A 82 -3.88 -13.91 2.45
C TYR A 82 -3.72 -15.44 2.41
N GLY A 83 -4.57 -16.12 1.65
CA GLY A 83 -4.48 -17.56 1.40
C GLY A 83 -3.53 -17.91 0.25
N LYS A 84 -3.35 -19.21 0.02
CA LYS A 84 -2.65 -19.72 -1.17
C LYS A 84 -3.41 -19.28 -2.44
N ASP A 85 -2.67 -18.83 -3.45
CA ASP A 85 -3.20 -18.33 -4.74
C ASP A 85 -4.20 -17.15 -4.59
N GLU A 86 -4.09 -16.39 -3.50
CA GLU A 86 -4.86 -15.16 -3.31
C GLU A 86 -4.07 -13.91 -3.72
N GLY A 87 -4.65 -13.14 -4.64
CA GLY A 87 -4.21 -11.79 -4.95
C GLY A 87 -4.76 -10.75 -3.96
N PRO A 88 -4.37 -9.48 -4.11
CA PRO A 88 -4.89 -8.38 -3.29
C PRO A 88 -6.42 -8.26 -3.39
N ASP A 89 -6.99 -8.65 -4.54
CA ASP A 89 -8.41 -8.65 -4.86
C ASP A 89 -9.24 -9.70 -4.11
N ALA A 90 -8.60 -10.69 -3.48
CA ALA A 90 -9.30 -11.71 -2.69
C ALA A 90 -9.87 -11.15 -1.37
N LYS A 91 -9.44 -9.95 -0.95
CA LYS A 91 -9.94 -9.28 0.26
C LYS A 91 -11.00 -8.25 -0.09
N VAL A 92 -11.77 -7.84 0.92
CA VAL A 92 -12.82 -6.83 0.74
C VAL A 92 -12.20 -5.52 0.23
N MET A 93 -12.54 -5.12 -0.99
CA MET A 93 -11.88 -4.03 -1.73
C MET A 93 -11.95 -2.65 -1.04
N ASN A 94 -12.85 -2.48 -0.07
CA ASN A 94 -12.92 -1.28 0.76
C ASN A 94 -11.96 -1.29 1.96
N LYS A 95 -11.19 -2.35 2.15
CA LYS A 95 -10.21 -2.53 3.24
C LYS A 95 -8.77 -2.54 2.77
N ILE A 96 -8.52 -2.23 1.48
CA ILE A 96 -7.18 -2.23 0.89
C ILE A 96 -6.93 -0.94 0.10
N ILE A 97 -5.67 -0.55 -0.01
CA ILE A 97 -5.16 0.33 -1.07
C ILE A 97 -4.16 -0.48 -1.85
N GLN A 98 -4.30 -0.52 -3.17
CA GLN A 98 -3.32 -1.13 -4.07
C GLN A 98 -2.71 -0.07 -4.98
N PHE A 99 -1.38 -0.03 -5.03
CA PHE A 99 -0.62 0.66 -6.07
C PHE A 99 0.00 -0.37 -7.02
N SER A 100 -0.53 -0.43 -8.24
CA SER A 100 -0.12 -1.35 -9.29
C SER A 100 1.07 -0.81 -10.08
N SER A 101 1.93 -1.70 -10.56
CA SER A 101 3.01 -1.43 -11.52
C SER A 101 2.53 -0.71 -12.79
N LEU A 102 1.24 -0.85 -13.12
CA LEU A 102 0.58 -0.16 -14.24
C LEU A 102 0.21 1.31 -13.93
N GLY A 103 0.68 1.89 -12.83
CA GLY A 103 0.38 3.29 -12.48
C GLY A 103 -1.06 3.49 -12.03
N LEU A 104 -1.68 2.44 -11.47
CA LEU A 104 -3.06 2.48 -10.99
C LEU A 104 -3.05 2.43 -9.47
N LEU A 105 -3.70 3.42 -8.84
CA LEU A 105 -4.05 3.34 -7.43
C LEU A 105 -5.52 2.89 -7.32
N ILE A 106 -5.79 1.83 -6.57
CA ILE A 106 -7.07 1.12 -6.52
C ILE A 106 -7.62 1.11 -5.08
N HIS A 107 -8.91 1.44 -4.94
CA HIS A 107 -9.70 1.37 -3.71
C HIS A 107 -11.20 1.29 -4.04
N ILE A 108 -11.98 0.44 -3.36
CA ILE A 108 -13.45 0.30 -3.55
C ILE A 108 -13.82 0.16 -5.03
N GLU A 109 -13.22 -0.81 -5.71
CA GLU A 109 -13.47 -1.13 -7.14
C GLU A 109 -13.23 0.05 -8.11
N ALA A 110 -12.67 1.16 -7.64
CA ALA A 110 -12.30 2.32 -8.42
C ALA A 110 -10.79 2.43 -8.51
N TYR A 111 -10.32 3.04 -9.59
CA TYR A 111 -8.90 3.35 -9.78
C TYR A 111 -8.69 4.78 -10.23
N THR A 112 -7.49 5.31 -9.99
CA THR A 112 -7.02 6.54 -10.62
C THR A 112 -5.80 6.27 -11.51
N GLN A 113 -5.72 6.97 -12.64
CA GLN A 113 -4.67 6.82 -13.67
C GLN A 113 -3.56 7.89 -13.57
N ASN A 114 -3.62 8.79 -12.59
CA ASN A 114 -2.66 9.90 -12.44
C ASN A 114 -1.43 9.54 -11.58
N VAL A 115 -1.02 8.27 -11.60
CA VAL A 115 0.15 7.79 -10.85
C VAL A 115 1.17 7.24 -11.83
N GLU A 116 2.45 7.50 -11.61
CA GLU A 116 3.50 6.99 -12.50
C GLU A 116 3.57 5.47 -12.39
N MET A 117 3.79 4.79 -13.53
CA MET A 117 4.11 3.37 -13.56
C MET A 117 5.48 3.15 -12.93
N PHE A 118 5.66 2.02 -12.24
CA PHE A 118 6.98 1.57 -11.80
C PHE A 118 7.34 0.25 -12.51
N LYS A 119 8.64 0.06 -12.74
CA LYS A 119 9.18 -1.09 -13.48
C LYS A 119 10.36 -1.72 -12.76
N GLU A 120 10.90 -2.78 -13.34
CA GLU A 120 12.10 -3.45 -12.83
C GLU A 120 13.25 -2.44 -12.65
N GLY A 121 13.90 -2.51 -11.50
CA GLY A 121 14.97 -1.61 -11.08
C GLY A 121 14.51 -0.35 -10.33
N ASP A 122 13.22 -0.01 -10.34
CA ASP A 122 12.72 1.13 -9.58
C ASP A 122 12.65 0.82 -8.07
N ARG A 123 12.99 1.83 -7.26
CA ARG A 123 12.69 1.85 -5.83
C ARG A 123 11.31 2.46 -5.60
N ILE A 124 10.46 1.78 -4.85
CA ILE A 124 9.13 2.24 -4.50
C ILE A 124 9.04 2.34 -2.98
N ALA A 125 8.61 3.50 -2.47
CA ALA A 125 8.40 3.68 -1.04
C ALA A 125 6.95 4.03 -0.73
N MET A 126 6.47 3.53 0.40
CA MET A 126 5.19 3.88 1.01
C MET A 126 5.46 4.56 2.35
N GLU A 127 5.06 5.82 2.49
CA GLU A 127 5.14 6.57 3.75
C GLU A 127 3.76 6.69 4.39
N LEU A 128 3.60 6.06 5.54
CA LEU A 128 2.46 6.25 6.44
C LEU A 128 2.78 7.38 7.41
N ASN A 129 1.84 8.32 7.56
CA ASN A 129 1.80 9.23 8.69
C ASN A 129 0.56 8.89 9.52
N MET A 130 0.75 8.08 10.56
CA MET A 130 -0.34 7.64 11.44
C MET A 130 -0.61 8.62 12.59
N ASP A 131 0.26 9.62 12.76
CA ASP A 131 0.13 10.68 13.78
C ASP A 131 -0.58 11.92 13.24
N SER A 132 -0.71 12.07 11.91
CA SER A 132 -1.47 13.16 11.31
C SER A 132 -2.98 12.95 11.46
N ASN A 133 -3.72 14.06 11.41
CA ASN A 133 -5.17 14.05 11.35
C ASN A 133 -5.65 14.93 10.17
N PRO A 134 -6.08 14.33 9.05
CA PRO A 134 -6.27 12.90 8.83
C PRO A 134 -4.95 12.11 8.70
N ARG A 135 -4.98 10.79 8.97
CA ARG A 135 -3.86 9.85 8.73
C ARG A 135 -3.64 9.68 7.23
N THR A 136 -2.40 9.62 6.78
CA THR A 136 -2.08 9.62 5.33
C THR A 136 -1.16 8.50 4.90
N LEU A 137 -1.30 8.08 3.63
CA LEU A 137 -0.37 7.21 2.89
C LEU A 137 0.10 7.95 1.65
N THR A 138 1.43 8.02 1.46
CA THR A 138 2.05 8.65 0.29
C THR A 138 2.99 7.67 -0.41
N PHE A 139 3.03 7.73 -1.74
CA PHE A 139 3.86 6.86 -2.56
C PHE A 139 5.02 7.63 -3.17
N PHE A 140 6.16 6.96 -3.35
CA PHE A 140 7.35 7.50 -4.00
C PHE A 140 7.88 6.50 -5.00
N ILE A 141 8.40 6.97 -6.13
CA ILE A 141 9.19 6.18 -7.09
C ILE A 141 10.54 6.85 -7.23
N ASN A 142 11.63 6.14 -6.94
CA ASN A 142 13.00 6.66 -6.99
C ASN A 142 13.13 8.01 -6.26
N ASP A 143 12.64 8.06 -5.01
CA ASP A 143 12.60 9.24 -4.13
C ASP A 143 11.72 10.40 -4.61
N LYS A 144 11.01 10.25 -5.73
CA LYS A 144 10.05 11.22 -6.23
C LYS A 144 8.65 10.91 -5.73
N GLU A 145 8.11 11.82 -4.93
CA GLU A 145 6.73 11.78 -4.42
C GLU A 145 5.73 11.77 -5.59
N GLN A 146 4.73 10.88 -5.50
CA GLN A 146 3.65 10.80 -6.46
C GLN A 146 2.63 11.91 -6.23
N LYS A 147 1.99 12.39 -7.30
CA LYS A 147 0.99 13.48 -7.24
C LYS A 147 -0.36 13.07 -6.66
N VAL A 148 -0.42 11.91 -6.01
CA VAL A 148 -1.60 11.41 -5.31
C VAL A 148 -1.20 10.92 -3.93
N TYR A 149 -2.06 11.11 -2.95
CA TYR A 149 -1.91 10.52 -1.63
C TYR A 149 -3.28 10.12 -1.08
N VAL A 150 -3.28 9.14 -0.18
CA VAL A 150 -4.50 8.67 0.46
C VAL A 150 -4.59 9.30 1.85
N SER A 151 -5.79 9.76 2.24
CA SER A 151 -6.06 10.29 3.57
C SER A 151 -7.19 9.55 4.27
N ASN A 152 -7.41 9.87 5.54
CA ASN A 152 -8.45 9.29 6.40
C ASN A 152 -8.29 7.77 6.61
N LEU A 153 -7.05 7.28 6.62
CA LEU A 153 -6.75 5.87 6.83
C LEU A 153 -7.37 5.32 8.14
N PRO A 154 -7.62 4.01 8.23
CA PRO A 154 -8.07 3.39 9.47
C PRO A 154 -6.98 3.49 10.56
N LYS A 155 -7.33 3.09 11.79
CA LYS A 155 -6.43 3.24 12.95
C LYS A 155 -5.20 2.33 12.91
N ALA A 156 -5.23 1.28 12.10
CA ALA A 156 -4.18 0.29 12.02
C ALA A 156 -4.17 -0.36 10.62
N VAL A 157 -2.99 -0.45 10.00
CA VAL A 157 -2.80 -1.04 8.67
C VAL A 157 -1.51 -1.86 8.59
N ARG A 158 -1.48 -2.89 7.74
CA ARG A 158 -0.28 -3.63 7.36
C ARG A 158 0.15 -3.28 5.94
N PHE A 159 1.44 -3.30 5.68
CA PHE A 159 1.95 -3.28 4.31
C PHE A 159 1.81 -4.66 3.65
N TRP A 160 1.71 -4.67 2.32
CA TRP A 160 1.78 -5.89 1.53
C TRP A 160 2.45 -5.66 0.17
N ALA A 161 2.94 -6.73 -0.43
CA ALA A 161 3.51 -6.80 -1.77
C ALA A 161 2.95 -8.01 -2.54
N PHE A 162 2.72 -7.85 -3.85
CA PHE A 162 2.07 -8.85 -4.70
C PHE A 162 2.93 -9.30 -5.88
N LEU A 163 3.11 -10.61 -5.98
CA LEU A 163 3.82 -11.34 -7.03
C LEU A 163 2.88 -12.34 -7.71
N TYR A 164 3.16 -12.68 -8.97
CA TYR A 164 2.36 -13.65 -9.72
C TYR A 164 3.21 -14.53 -10.64
N GLN A 165 4.09 -13.91 -11.43
CA GLN A 165 4.92 -14.67 -12.37
C GLN A 165 5.98 -15.51 -11.64
N GLU A 166 6.32 -16.67 -12.20
CA GLU A 166 7.45 -17.46 -11.72
C GLU A 166 8.74 -16.63 -11.80
N ASN A 167 9.56 -16.70 -10.75
CA ASN A 167 10.79 -15.93 -10.58
C ASN A 167 10.59 -14.41 -10.50
N SER A 168 9.35 -13.91 -10.36
CA SER A 168 9.12 -12.51 -9.96
C SER A 168 9.59 -12.31 -8.52
N SER A 169 10.13 -11.13 -8.22
CA SER A 169 10.78 -10.86 -6.95
C SER A 169 10.82 -9.38 -6.60
N PHE A 170 10.92 -9.11 -5.31
CA PHE A 170 11.23 -7.79 -4.77
C PHE A 170 12.22 -7.91 -3.63
N LYS A 171 12.83 -6.77 -3.28
CA LYS A 171 13.70 -6.66 -2.11
C LYS A 171 13.15 -5.59 -1.18
N ILE A 172 13.12 -5.86 0.11
CA ILE A 172 12.96 -4.81 1.11
C ILE A 172 14.32 -4.14 1.26
N LEU A 173 14.34 -2.82 1.06
CA LEU A 173 15.54 -1.99 1.22
C LEU A 173 15.56 -1.32 2.59
N SER A 174 14.40 -0.92 3.10
CA SER A 174 14.24 -0.36 4.44
C SER A 174 12.80 -0.51 4.93
N PHE A 175 12.65 -0.65 6.24
CA PHE A 175 11.37 -0.58 6.93
C PHE A 175 11.60 0.20 8.22
N ASP A 176 11.42 1.52 8.16
CA ASP A 176 11.87 2.42 9.22
C ASP A 176 10.75 3.30 9.76
N ARG A 177 10.82 3.58 11.05
CA ARG A 177 10.15 4.74 11.66
C ARG A 177 11.04 5.95 11.48
N ILE A 178 10.50 7.01 10.90
CA ILE A 178 11.22 8.25 10.62
C ILE A 178 10.75 9.37 11.56
N PRO A 179 11.62 10.34 11.91
CA PRO A 179 11.30 11.35 12.91
C PRO A 179 10.30 12.41 12.42
N LYS A 180 10.20 12.59 11.10
CA LYS A 180 9.38 13.62 10.45
C LYS A 180 8.90 13.12 9.08
N PRO A 181 7.74 13.57 8.58
CA PRO A 181 7.26 13.18 7.27
C PRO A 181 8.22 13.67 6.20
N THR A 182 8.46 12.86 5.18
CA THR A 182 9.16 13.30 3.96
C THR A 182 8.19 13.72 2.87
N ALA A 183 6.94 13.23 2.93
CA ALA A 183 5.85 13.66 2.07
C ALA A 183 5.55 15.16 2.26
N LYS A 184 5.44 15.89 1.16
CA LYS A 184 5.20 17.33 1.13
C LYS A 184 3.78 17.67 0.73
N HIS A 185 3.09 16.79 -0.01
CA HIS A 185 1.78 17.02 -0.61
C HIS A 185 1.74 18.37 -1.34
N SER A 186 2.72 18.57 -2.22
CA SER A 186 2.96 19.84 -2.92
C SER A 186 1.75 20.27 -3.76
N PHE A 187 1.71 21.54 -4.15
CA PHE A 187 0.63 22.08 -5.00
C PHE A 187 0.35 21.20 -6.22
N GLY A 188 -0.93 20.91 -6.46
CA GLY A 188 -1.39 20.02 -7.52
C GLY A 188 -1.43 18.53 -7.14
N SER A 189 -1.07 18.16 -5.90
CA SER A 189 -1.32 16.81 -5.39
C SER A 189 -2.80 16.56 -5.19
N LYS A 190 -3.30 15.40 -5.59
CA LYS A 190 -4.68 14.97 -5.40
C LYS A 190 -4.80 14.13 -4.13
N GLU A 191 -5.64 14.60 -3.21
CA GLU A 191 -6.08 13.81 -2.05
C GLU A 191 -7.13 12.78 -2.47
N LEU A 192 -6.97 11.56 -2.00
CA LEU A 192 -7.94 10.48 -2.18
C LEU A 192 -8.35 9.95 -0.81
N LYS A 193 -9.62 10.10 -0.44
CA LYS A 193 -10.08 9.70 0.89
C LYS A 193 -10.30 8.18 0.94
N TRP A 194 -9.88 7.57 2.03
CA TRP A 194 -10.32 6.22 2.41
C TRP A 194 -11.84 6.17 2.56
N GLU A 195 -12.43 5.00 2.32
CA GLU A 195 -13.89 4.75 2.34
C GLU A 195 -14.70 5.47 1.25
N VAL A 196 -14.03 6.15 0.33
CA VAL A 196 -14.66 6.85 -0.79
C VAL A 196 -14.41 6.11 -2.09
N ASN A 197 -15.47 5.88 -2.86
CA ASN A 197 -15.34 5.43 -4.24
C ASN A 197 -14.91 6.62 -5.12
N TRP A 198 -13.64 6.62 -5.52
CA TRP A 198 -13.03 7.75 -6.24
C TRP A 198 -13.61 7.98 -7.63
N LEU A 199 -14.14 6.94 -8.28
CA LEU A 199 -14.80 7.07 -9.57
C LEU A 199 -16.12 7.82 -9.44
N LYS A 200 -16.96 7.43 -8.48
CA LYS A 200 -18.24 8.11 -8.19
C LYS A 200 -18.03 9.58 -7.80
N GLU A 201 -17.01 9.88 -7.00
CA GLU A 201 -16.68 11.27 -6.67
C GLU A 201 -16.21 12.07 -7.90
N ASN A 202 -15.38 11.49 -8.76
CA ASN A 202 -14.95 12.16 -9.98
C ASN A 202 -16.15 12.45 -10.90
N ILE A 203 -17.07 11.51 -11.07
CA ILE A 203 -18.30 11.68 -11.89
C ILE A 203 -19.16 12.82 -11.32
N LYS A 204 -19.41 12.82 -10.00
CA LYS A 204 -20.14 13.90 -9.31
C LYS A 204 -19.46 15.26 -9.49
N ALA A 205 -18.14 15.32 -9.36
CA ALA A 205 -17.37 16.55 -9.54
C ALA A 205 -17.43 17.10 -10.98
N LEU A 206 -17.67 16.22 -11.97
CA LEU A 206 -17.86 16.59 -13.37
C LEU A 206 -19.31 16.99 -13.70
N GLY A 207 -20.23 16.93 -12.73
CA GLY A 207 -21.65 17.28 -12.93
C GLY A 207 -22.40 16.31 -13.83
N ILE A 208 -21.89 15.08 -13.99
CA ILE A 208 -22.55 14.03 -14.75
C ILE A 208 -23.48 13.29 -13.79
N ASP A 209 -24.79 13.47 -13.94
CA ASP A 209 -25.79 12.73 -13.18
C ASP A 209 -25.73 11.25 -13.59
N SER A 210 -25.48 10.37 -12.62
CA SER A 210 -25.53 8.91 -12.83
C SER A 210 -26.92 8.33 -12.66
N ASP A 211 -27.90 9.15 -12.30
CA ASP A 211 -29.28 8.71 -12.05
C ASP A 211 -30.08 8.80 -13.35
N SER A 212 -29.75 7.93 -14.31
CA SER A 212 -30.74 7.44 -15.25
C SER A 212 -31.16 6.04 -14.81
N ASP A 213 -31.86 5.97 -13.68
CA ASP A 213 -32.64 4.78 -13.35
C ASP A 213 -33.69 4.62 -14.46
N SER A 214 -33.50 3.58 -15.25
CA SER A 214 -34.48 3.10 -16.22
C SER A 214 -35.63 2.42 -15.48
N ASP A 215 -36.49 3.21 -14.84
CA ASP A 215 -37.80 2.76 -14.41
C ASP A 215 -38.80 3.06 -15.53
N SER A 216 -38.93 2.13 -16.48
CA SER A 216 -40.16 1.93 -17.24
C SER A 216 -40.18 0.55 -17.91
N TYR A 217 -40.62 -0.45 -17.17
CA TYR A 217 -41.41 -1.53 -17.76
C TYR A 217 -42.76 -1.54 -17.04
N GLU A 218 -43.71 -0.80 -17.60
CA GLU A 218 -45.14 -1.14 -17.50
C GLU A 218 -45.44 -2.38 -18.36
#